data_AF-R5JUF4-F1
#
_entry.id   AF-R5JUF4-F1
#
_cell.length_a   1.000
_cell.length_b   1.000
_cell.length_c   1.000
_cell.angle_alpha   90.00
_cell.angle_beta   90.00
_cell.angle_gamma   90.00
#
_symmetry.space_group_name_H-M   'P 1'
#
loop_
_entity.id
_entity.type
_entity.pdbx_description
1 polymer ?
#
loop_
_entity_poly.entity_id
_entity_poly.type
_entity_poly.pdbx_seq_one_letter_code
_entity_poly.pdbx_strand_id
1 'polypeptide(L)'
;MFSSSIWAGNLIDIDCKVQSVYGYRADGTPGRVVVINLKGECLKGNCLVDVAAKGYREKSNFVLDAKDSTRIELLLPSELPVGKKAEVAFTFTYAGEKYKRKLTIDPM
;
A
#
# COMPACT_ATOMS: atom_id res chain seq x y z
N MET A 1 5.99 -23.47 28.81
CA MET A 1 5.79 -23.52 27.34
C MET A 1 5.80 -22.09 26.85
N PHE A 2 6.91 -21.66 26.25
CA PHE A 2 7.05 -20.30 25.77
C PHE A 2 6.10 -20.12 24.58
N SER A 3 5.15 -19.21 24.75
CA SER A 3 4.24 -18.79 23.70
C SER A 3 5.10 -18.27 22.56
N SER A 4 5.11 -18.98 21.44
CA SER A 4 5.72 -18.52 20.18
C SER A 4 4.88 -17.36 19.66
N SER A 5 5.03 -16.20 20.31
CA SER A 5 4.58 -14.93 19.77
C SER A 5 5.31 -14.78 18.46
N ILE A 6 4.58 -14.94 17.36
CA ILE A 6 5.07 -14.67 16.02
C ILE A 6 5.54 -13.22 16.06
N TRP A 7 6.85 -13.01 16.20
CA TRP A 7 7.48 -11.69 16.19
C TRP A 7 7.45 -11.20 14.74
N ALA A 8 6.26 -10.86 14.28
CA ALA A 8 6.13 -9.83 13.28
C ALA A 8 6.69 -8.57 13.96
N GLY A 9 7.86 -8.11 13.50
CA GLY A 9 8.47 -6.91 14.02
C GLY A 9 7.50 -5.74 13.89
N ASN A 10 7.60 -4.76 14.78
CA ASN A 10 6.74 -3.59 14.68
C ASN A 10 6.99 -2.88 13.34
N LEU A 11 5.90 -2.43 12.73
CA LEU A 11 5.97 -1.52 11.59
C LEU A 11 6.41 -0.16 12.12
N ILE A 12 7.61 0.28 11.78
CA ILE A 12 8.18 1.52 12.30
C ILE A 12 7.69 2.71 11.48
N ASP A 13 7.73 2.60 10.15
CA ASP A 13 7.40 3.70 9.26
C ASP A 13 6.74 3.23 7.95
N ILE A 14 5.86 4.08 7.41
CA ILE A 14 5.17 3.88 6.14
C ILE A 14 5.34 5.15 5.31
N ASP A 15 6.15 5.05 4.26
CA ASP A 15 6.35 6.09 3.25
C ASP A 15 5.52 5.72 2.01
N CYS A 16 4.42 6.45 1.79
CA CYS A 16 3.60 6.30 0.59
C CYS A 16 3.98 7.38 -0.43
N LYS A 17 4.53 6.97 -1.57
CA LYS A 17 4.89 7.88 -2.67
C LYS A 17 4.11 7.54 -3.92
N VAL A 18 3.42 8.53 -4.48
CA VAL A 18 2.85 8.41 -5.82
C VAL A 18 3.98 8.50 -6.82
N GLN A 19 4.12 7.49 -7.66
CA GLN A 19 5.00 7.56 -8.81
C GLN A 19 4.32 8.43 -9.88
N SER A 20 5.08 9.36 -10.43
CA SER A 20 4.66 10.24 -11.53
C SER A 20 4.46 9.50 -12.87
N VAL A 21 4.55 8.18 -12.87
CA VAL A 21 4.46 7.32 -14.06
C VAL A 21 3.15 6.55 -14.01
N TYR A 22 2.52 6.45 -15.18
CA TYR A 22 1.39 5.55 -15.38
C TYR A 22 1.91 4.14 -15.59
N GLY A 23 1.42 3.21 -14.79
CA GLY A 23 1.53 1.79 -15.07
C GLY A 23 0.32 1.35 -15.87
N TYR A 24 0.50 0.40 -16.76
CA TYR A 24 -0.61 -0.23 -17.46
C TYR A 24 -1.09 -1.42 -16.65
N ARG A 25 -2.39 -1.46 -16.35
CA ARG A 25 -3.01 -2.67 -15.79
C ARG A 25 -3.01 -3.80 -16.82
N ALA A 26 -3.24 -5.03 -16.34
CA ALA A 26 -3.49 -6.18 -17.21
C ALA A 26 -4.65 -5.93 -18.19
N ASP A 27 -5.61 -5.08 -17.81
CA ASP A 27 -6.74 -4.64 -18.66
C ASP A 27 -6.38 -3.52 -19.66
N GLY A 28 -5.11 -3.13 -19.77
CA GLY A 28 -4.64 -2.08 -20.68
C GLY A 28 -4.99 -0.64 -20.28
N THR A 29 -5.69 -0.44 -19.17
CA THR A 29 -6.00 0.90 -18.68
C THR A 29 -4.81 1.54 -17.95
N PRO A 30 -4.56 2.85 -18.14
CA PRO A 30 -3.52 3.56 -17.42
C PRO A 30 -3.94 3.75 -15.95
N GLY A 31 -3.13 3.24 -15.03
CA GLY A 31 -3.28 3.41 -13.59
C GLY A 31 -2.09 4.16 -13.02
N ARG A 32 -2.32 5.00 -12.00
CA ARG A 32 -1.21 5.64 -11.27
C ARG A 32 -0.53 4.61 -10.39
N VAL A 33 0.79 4.51 -10.45
CA VAL A 33 1.54 3.61 -9.56
C VAL A 33 1.81 4.33 -8.25
N VAL A 34 1.53 3.68 -7.12
CA VAL A 34 1.93 4.14 -5.80
C VAL A 34 2.92 3.15 -5.23
N VAL A 35 4.08 3.66 -4.88
CA VAL A 35 5.14 2.93 -4.22
C VAL A 35 4.99 3.17 -2.72
N ILE A 36 4.82 2.08 -1.97
CA ILE A 36 4.75 2.11 -0.52
C ILE A 36 6.02 1.45 0.00
N ASN A 37 6.86 2.23 0.65
CA ASN A 37 8.01 1.70 1.36
C ASN A 37 7.59 1.49 2.82
N LEU A 38 7.63 0.24 3.26
CA LEU A 38 7.43 -0.12 4.66
C LEU A 38 8.79 -0.33 5.32
N LYS A 39 8.98 0.24 6.49
CA LYS A 39 10.17 0.09 7.31
C LYS A 39 9.78 -0.53 8.65
N GLY A 40 10.51 -1.55 9.09
CA GLY A 40 10.23 -2.26 10.33
C GLY A 40 11.42 -3.11 10.78
N GLU A 41 11.41 -3.61 12.01
CA GLU A 41 12.54 -4.45 12.49
C GLU A 41 12.53 -5.88 11.94
N CYS A 42 11.37 -6.38 11.53
CA CYS A 42 11.20 -7.69 10.90
C CYS A 42 9.83 -7.75 10.20
N LEU A 43 9.81 -7.45 8.91
CA LEU A 43 8.59 -7.45 8.09
C LEU A 43 8.38 -8.85 7.52
N LYS A 44 7.84 -9.74 8.34
CA LYS A 44 7.52 -11.12 7.96
C LYS A 44 6.04 -11.43 8.11
N GLY A 45 5.43 -12.00 7.07
CA GLY A 45 4.02 -12.42 7.06
C GLY A 45 3.16 -11.67 6.06
N ASN A 46 1.84 -11.79 6.19
CA ASN A 46 0.89 -11.21 5.24
C ASN A 46 0.60 -9.75 5.59
N CYS A 47 0.73 -8.88 4.59
CA CYS A 47 0.32 -7.48 4.63
C CYS A 47 -0.84 -7.27 3.67
N LEU A 48 -2.00 -6.93 4.22
CA LEU A 48 -3.18 -6.59 3.44
C LEU A 48 -3.21 -5.09 3.23
N VAL A 49 -3.21 -4.66 1.97
CA VAL A 49 -3.32 -3.26 1.58
C VAL A 49 -4.69 -3.04 0.96
N ASP A 50 -5.50 -2.23 1.63
CA ASP A 50 -6.83 -1.86 1.16
C ASP A 50 -6.80 -0.39 0.72
N VAL A 51 -7.11 -0.16 -0.54
CA VAL A 51 -7.04 1.15 -1.16
C VAL A 51 -8.44 1.57 -1.53
N ALA A 52 -8.93 2.61 -0.88
CA ALA A 52 -10.25 3.17 -1.09
C ALA A 52 -10.13 4.55 -1.73
N ALA A 53 -10.72 4.72 -2.91
CA ALA A 53 -10.70 5.96 -3.67
C ALA A 53 -12.06 6.22 -4.31
N LYS A 54 -12.77 7.27 -3.88
CA LYS A 54 -14.03 7.79 -4.47
C LYS A 54 -15.04 6.72 -4.98
N GLY A 55 -15.30 5.70 -4.17
CA GLY A 55 -16.24 4.60 -4.50
C GLY A 55 -15.59 3.30 -4.97
N TYR A 56 -14.31 3.35 -5.35
CA TYR A 56 -13.51 2.19 -5.70
C TYR A 56 -12.76 1.68 -4.48
N ARG A 57 -12.69 0.36 -4.36
CA ARG A 57 -11.95 -0.31 -3.30
C ARG A 57 -11.15 -1.46 -3.89
N GLU A 58 -9.84 -1.34 -3.80
CA GLU A 58 -8.92 -2.38 -4.22
C GLU A 58 -8.28 -3.02 -3.00
N LYS A 59 -8.31 -4.35 -2.96
CA LYS A 59 -7.66 -5.12 -1.91
C LYS A 59 -6.53 -5.91 -2.52
N SER A 60 -5.32 -5.64 -2.05
CA SER A 60 -4.12 -6.34 -2.46
C SER A 60 -3.52 -7.03 -1.25
N ASN A 61 -3.17 -8.29 -1.41
CA ASN A 61 -2.47 -9.06 -0.38
C ASN A 61 -1.02 -9.22 -0.81
N PHE A 62 -0.10 -8.80 0.05
CA PHE A 62 1.33 -8.89 -0.18
C PHE A 62 1.96 -9.74 0.90
N VAL A 63 2.77 -10.71 0.52
CA VAL A 63 3.57 -11.49 1.46
C VAL A 63 4.88 -10.74 1.66
N LEU A 64 5.13 -10.29 2.89
CA LEU A 64 6.37 -9.65 3.28
C LEU A 64 7.34 -10.72 3.78
N ASP A 65 8.54 -10.72 3.20
CA ASP A 65 9.69 -11.50 3.68
C ASP A 65 10.93 -10.60 3.64
N ALA A 66 10.90 -9.54 4.45
CA ALA A 66 11.98 -8.55 4.51
C ALA A 66 12.48 -8.36 5.94
N LYS A 67 13.79 -8.19 6.07
CA LYS A 67 14.45 -8.07 7.38
C LYS A 67 14.24 -6.68 7.98
N ASP A 68 14.42 -5.63 7.20
CA ASP A 68 14.39 -4.24 7.69
C ASP A 68 13.44 -3.32 6.89
N SER A 69 13.26 -3.58 5.60
CA SER A 69 12.46 -2.73 4.74
C SER A 69 11.93 -3.48 3.51
N THR A 70 10.72 -3.13 3.09
CA THR A 70 10.10 -3.70 1.89
C THR A 70 9.50 -2.60 1.03
N ARG A 71 9.45 -2.86 -0.27
CA ARG A 71 8.82 -1.97 -1.25
C ARG A 71 7.65 -2.71 -1.86
N ILE A 72 6.46 -2.13 -1.70
CA ILE A 72 5.23 -2.59 -2.33
C ILE A 72 4.88 -1.62 -3.43
N GLU A 73 4.62 -2.14 -4.62
CA GLU A 73 4.10 -1.34 -5.73
C GLU A 73 2.63 -1.68 -5.90
N LEU A 74 1.79 -0.66 -5.86
CA LEU A 74 0.36 -0.81 -5.99
C LEU A 74 -0.17 0.11 -7.08
N LEU A 75 -0.93 -0.47 -8.00
CA LEU A 75 -1.63 0.26 -9.03
C LEU A 75 -2.92 0.82 -8.46
N LEU A 76 -3.14 2.11 -8.67
CA LEU A 76 -4.38 2.76 -8.31
C LEU A 76 -5.45 2.55 -9.37
N PRO A 77 -6.75 2.53 -8.98
CA PRO A 77 -7.88 2.49 -9.90
C PRO A 77 -7.73 3.51 -11.03
N SER A 78 -7.87 3.07 -12.28
CA SER A 78 -7.79 3.94 -13.47
C SER A 78 -8.96 4.92 -13.56
N GLU A 79 -10.03 4.65 -12.81
CA GLU A 79 -11.19 5.52 -12.65
C GLU A 79 -10.90 6.75 -11.78
N LEU A 80 -9.71 6.83 -11.17
CA LEU A 80 -9.27 8.06 -10.52
C LEU A 80 -9.00 9.14 -11.57
N PRO A 81 -9.69 10.28 -11.49
CA PRO A 81 -9.57 11.33 -12.49
C PRO A 81 -8.16 11.90 -12.49
N VAL A 82 -7.52 11.84 -13.65
CA VAL A 82 -6.14 12.27 -13.83
C VAL A 82 -5.98 13.79 -13.72
N GLY A 83 -6.95 14.53 -14.28
CA GLY A 83 -6.96 16.00 -14.27
C GLY A 83 -7.58 16.63 -13.02
N LYS A 84 -7.87 15.86 -11.96
CA LYS A 84 -8.41 16.41 -10.71
C LYS A 84 -7.68 15.86 -9.50
N LYS A 85 -7.71 16.62 -8.41
CA LYS A 85 -7.24 16.19 -7.11
C LYS A 85 -8.02 14.94 -6.69
N ALA A 86 -7.30 13.86 -6.41
CA ALA A 86 -7.85 12.59 -5.99
C ALA A 86 -7.40 12.30 -4.56
N GLU A 87 -8.33 12.04 -3.65
CA GLU A 87 -8.01 11.56 -2.30
C GLU A 87 -8.10 10.04 -2.30
N VAL A 88 -7.00 9.40 -1.90
CA VAL A 88 -6.88 7.95 -1.81
C VAL A 88 -6.58 7.58 -0.36
N ALA A 89 -7.42 6.73 0.22
CA ALA A 89 -7.22 6.20 1.56
C ALA A 89 -6.62 4.79 1.47
N PHE A 90 -5.42 4.62 1.98
CA PHE A 90 -4.74 3.36 2.14
C PHE A 90 -4.94 2.85 3.57
N THR A 91 -5.32 1.59 3.72
CA THR A 91 -5.38 0.89 5.00
C THR A 91 -4.47 -0.33 4.91
N PHE A 92 -3.35 -0.27 5.61
CA PHE A 92 -2.42 -1.38 5.76
C PHE A 92 -2.83 -2.20 6.97
N THR A 93 -3.04 -3.49 6.79
CA THR A 93 -3.26 -4.43 7.90
C THR A 93 -2.06 -5.36 7.97
N TYR A 94 -1.27 -5.26 9.04
CA TYR A 94 -0.08 -6.06 9.26
C TYR A 94 -0.07 -6.56 10.71
N ALA A 95 0.20 -7.86 10.91
CA ALA A 95 0.23 -8.49 12.23
C ALA A 95 -1.05 -8.28 13.09
N GLY A 96 -2.20 -7.98 12.47
CA GLY A 96 -3.46 -7.65 13.16
C GLY A 96 -3.65 -6.16 13.46
N GLU A 97 -2.61 -5.34 13.33
CA GLU A 97 -2.68 -3.89 13.43
C GLU A 97 -3.13 -3.27 12.11
N LYS A 98 -3.87 -2.14 12.18
CA LYS A 98 -4.39 -1.42 11.02
C LYS A 98 -3.83 0.00 10.98
N TYR A 99 -3.07 0.32 9.95
CA TYR A 99 -2.52 1.65 9.71
C TYR A 99 -3.28 2.33 8.57
N LYS A 100 -3.92 3.45 8.86
CA LYS A 100 -4.64 4.24 7.85
C LYS A 100 -3.79 5.41 7.40
N ARG A 101 -3.53 5.50 6.11
CA ARG A 101 -2.84 6.61 5.45
C ARG A 101 -3.74 7.22 4.40
N LYS A 102 -3.97 8.52 4.48
CA LYS A 102 -4.58 9.25 3.37
C LYS A 102 -3.47 9.86 2.52
N LEU A 103 -3.55 9.63 1.23
CA LEU A 103 -2.67 10.21 0.24
C LEU A 103 -3.52 11.06 -0.68
N THR A 104 -3.14 12.32 -0.79
CA THR A 104 -3.76 13.24 -1.73
C THR A 104 -2.90 13.27 -2.96
N ILE A 105 -3.49 12.93 -4.09
CA ILE A 105 -2.82 12.90 -5.38
C ILE A 105 -3.27 14.13 -6.15
N ASP A 106 -2.35 15.06 -6.29
CA ASP A 106 -2.59 16.24 -7.08
C ASP A 106 -2.71 15.88 -8.58
N PRO A 107 -3.48 16.66 -9.35
CA PRO A 107 -3.53 16.52 -10.79
C PRO A 107 -2.15 16.79 -11.37
N MET A 108 -1.72 15.94 -12.31
CA MET A 108 -0.54 16.20 -13.15
C MET A 108 -0.97 16.93 -14.41
#